data_AF-A0A521NE37-F1
#
_entry.id   AF-A0A521NE37-F1
#
_cell.length_a   1.000
_cell.length_b   1.000
_cell.length_c   1.000
_cell.angle_alpha   90.00
_cell.angle_beta   90.00
_cell.angle_gamma   90.00
#
_symmetry.space_group_name_H-M   'P 1'
#
loop_
_entity.id
_entity.type
_entity.pdbx_description
1 polymer ?
#
loop_
_entity_poly.entity_id
_entity_poly.type
_entity_poly.pdbx_seq_one_letter_code
_entity_poly.pdbx_strand_id
1 'polypeptide(L)'
;MKLLRFIVALAVVGYAGWLAWPFISPFLEGAGPDVAASRMGAEAQSGGELFGFLPAWTLWAGAVGLYLVAALMLGAGNPKAAVAYFLGFIADAVLRLAMQQGGGDAARSAGPTTMAAPEGMGGLPVDPLWLVLGGLFLLGVLVVVAGRRIRRKREAGQLNF
;
A
#
# COMPACT_ATOMS: atom_id res chain seq x y z
N MET A 1 -19.38 -15.60 2.97
CA MET A 1 -18.68 -14.88 1.88
C MET A 1 -18.57 -13.36 2.11
N LYS A 2 -19.61 -12.68 2.64
CA LYS A 2 -19.49 -11.26 3.05
C LYS A 2 -18.38 -11.06 4.07
N LEU A 3 -18.28 -11.95 5.06
CA LEU A 3 -17.24 -11.92 6.09
C LEU A 3 -15.82 -11.98 5.51
N LEU A 4 -15.50 -12.97 4.65
CA LEU A 4 -14.19 -13.05 3.97
C LEU A 4 -13.86 -11.76 3.21
N ARG A 5 -14.82 -11.22 2.48
CA ARG A 5 -14.63 -9.97 1.72
C ARG A 5 -14.36 -8.78 2.64
N PHE A 6 -15.08 -8.68 3.75
CA PHE A 6 -14.85 -7.64 4.76
C PHE A 6 -13.48 -7.80 5.43
N ILE A 7 -13.09 -9.03 5.77
CA ILE A 7 -11.76 -9.32 6.34
C ILE A 7 -10.66 -8.92 5.36
N VAL A 8 -10.77 -9.30 4.09
CA VAL A 8 -9.78 -8.91 3.06
C VAL A 8 -9.77 -7.40 2.87
N ALA A 9 -10.93 -6.74 2.80
CA ALA A 9 -10.99 -5.29 2.69
C ALA A 9 -10.35 -4.59 3.90
N LEU A 10 -10.61 -5.07 5.12
CA LEU A 10 -9.99 -4.56 6.34
C LEU A 10 -8.47 -4.78 6.35
N ALA A 11 -7.99 -5.92 5.86
CA ALA A 11 -6.54 -6.17 5.72
C ALA A 11 -5.89 -5.17 4.74
N VAL A 12 -6.55 -4.88 3.62
CA VAL A 12 -6.07 -3.86 2.65
C VAL A 12 -6.09 -2.46 3.27
N VAL A 13 -7.13 -2.10 4.02
CA VAL A 13 -7.20 -0.81 4.73
C VAL A 13 -6.12 -0.71 5.81
N GLY A 14 -5.91 -1.78 6.59
CA GLY A 14 -4.84 -1.83 7.59
C GLY A 14 -3.46 -1.65 6.97
N TYR A 15 -3.22 -2.27 5.81
CA TYR A 15 -1.98 -2.07 5.07
C TYR A 15 -1.84 -0.65 4.53
N ALA A 16 -2.90 -0.08 3.95
CA ALA A 16 -2.90 1.31 3.48
C ALA A 16 -2.65 2.29 4.64
N GLY A 17 -3.25 2.03 5.82
CA GLY A 17 -3.02 2.80 7.03
C GLY A 17 -1.59 2.68 7.56
N TRP A 18 -0.98 1.49 7.47
CA TRP A 18 0.43 1.30 7.80
C TRP A 18 1.35 2.05 6.83
N LEU A 19 1.07 1.99 5.53
CA LEU A 19 1.76 2.79 4.52
C LEU A 19 1.66 4.29 4.81
N ALA A 20 0.46 4.77 5.14
CA ALA A 20 0.15 6.17 5.44
C ALA A 20 0.61 6.64 6.84
N TRP A 21 1.03 5.71 7.70
CA TRP A 21 1.36 5.97 9.10
C TRP A 21 2.34 7.13 9.35
N PRO A 22 3.47 7.27 8.64
CA PRO A 22 4.41 8.38 8.88
C PRO A 22 3.77 9.77 8.76
N PHE A 23 2.73 9.90 7.94
CA PHE A 23 1.98 11.15 7.78
C PHE A 23 0.88 11.32 8.83
N ILE A 24 0.35 10.21 9.37
CA ILE A 24 -0.75 10.23 10.33
C ILE A 24 -0.23 10.40 11.77
N SER A 25 0.90 9.76 12.12
CA SER A 25 1.42 9.71 13.48
C SER A 25 1.72 11.10 14.09
N PRO A 26 2.27 12.08 13.36
CA PRO A 26 2.56 13.40 13.93
C PRO A 26 1.30 14.11 14.46
N PHE A 27 0.17 13.95 13.78
CA PHE A 27 -1.10 14.52 14.23
C PHE A 27 -1.64 13.83 15.49
N LEU A 28 -1.39 12.53 15.64
CA LEU A 28 -1.77 11.76 16.84
C LEU A 28 -0.84 12.06 18.03
N GLU A 29 0.42 12.39 17.76
CA GLU A 29 1.41 12.82 18.75
C GLU A 29 1.19 14.27 19.23
N GLY A 30 0.19 14.97 18.69
CA GLY A 30 -0.12 16.36 19.05
C GLY A 30 0.84 17.38 18.45
N ALA A 31 1.56 17.03 17.36
CA ALA A 31 2.40 17.98 16.65
C ALA A 31 1.54 19.13 16.10
N GLY A 32 2.00 20.37 16.30
CA GLY A 32 1.36 21.54 15.70
C GLY A 32 1.35 21.44 14.16
N PRO A 33 0.39 22.08 13.47
CA PRO A 33 0.25 22.00 12.02
C PRO A 33 1.53 22.30 11.24
N ASP A 34 2.35 23.24 11.74
CA ASP A 34 3.63 23.63 11.12
C ASP A 34 4.71 22.54 11.27
N VAL A 35 4.70 21.81 12.39
CA VAL A 35 5.63 20.70 12.65
C VAL A 35 5.24 19.47 11.83
N ALA A 36 3.94 19.20 11.71
CA ALA A 36 3.44 18.15 10.82
C ALA A 36 3.78 18.48 9.36
N ALA A 37 3.51 19.71 8.89
CA ALA A 37 3.79 20.13 7.52
C ALA A 37 5.29 20.07 7.18
N SER A 38 6.18 20.45 8.11
CA SER A 38 7.63 20.35 7.92
C SER A 38 8.12 18.90 7.89
N ARG A 39 7.58 18.00 8.72
CA ARG A 39 7.87 16.55 8.64
C ARG A 39 7.37 15.95 7.33
N MET A 40 6.14 16.25 6.92
CA MET A 40 5.57 15.79 5.65
C MET A 40 6.38 16.29 4.45
N GLY A 41 6.84 17.55 4.50
CA GLY A 41 7.72 18.12 3.47
C GLY A 41 9.07 17.40 3.41
N ALA A 42 9.69 17.14 4.56
CA ALA A 42 10.95 16.41 4.64
C ALA A 42 10.83 14.97 4.11
N GLU A 43 9.74 14.26 4.44
CA GLU A 43 9.46 12.92 3.92
C GLU A 43 9.22 12.94 2.40
N ALA A 44 8.47 13.93 1.89
CA ALA A 44 8.22 14.09 0.47
C ALA A 44 9.50 14.40 -0.34
N GLN A 45 10.46 15.11 0.25
CA GLN A 45 11.77 15.39 -0.36
C GLN A 45 12.78 14.25 -0.20
N SER A 46 12.68 13.42 0.84
CA SER A 46 13.66 12.37 1.12
C SER A 46 13.72 11.25 0.08
N GLY A 47 12.64 11.05 -0.68
CA GLY A 47 12.56 9.99 -1.69
C GLY A 47 13.19 10.33 -3.05
N GLY A 48 13.59 11.60 -3.26
CA GLY A 48 14.12 12.06 -4.53
C GLY A 48 13.13 11.98 -5.71
N GLU A 49 13.66 12.16 -6.92
CA GLU A 49 12.89 12.02 -8.16
C GLU A 49 13.09 10.63 -8.77
N LEU A 50 12.00 9.87 -8.85
CA LEU A 50 11.91 8.66 -9.65
C LEU A 50 11.92 9.02 -11.15
N PHE A 51 12.68 8.25 -11.92
CA PHE A 51 12.83 8.43 -13.37
C PHE A 51 13.34 9.82 -13.80
N GLY A 52 13.89 10.63 -12.88
CA GLY A 52 14.46 11.95 -13.16
C GLY A 52 13.45 13.07 -13.40
N PHE A 53 12.16 12.86 -13.09
CA PHE A 53 11.13 13.89 -13.17
C PHE A 53 9.90 13.64 -12.30
N LEU A 54 9.74 12.43 -11.73
CA LEU A 54 8.56 12.03 -10.98
C LEU A 54 8.89 11.98 -9.49
N PRO A 55 8.37 12.88 -8.64
CA PRO A 55 8.68 12.83 -7.21
C PRO A 55 8.25 11.49 -6.60
N ALA A 56 9.09 10.85 -5.79
CA ALA A 56 8.78 9.52 -5.24
C ALA A 56 7.46 9.49 -4.44
N TRP A 57 7.11 10.61 -3.79
CA TRP A 57 5.86 10.75 -3.05
C TRP A 57 4.61 10.54 -3.92
N THR A 58 4.67 10.76 -5.23
CA THR A 58 3.51 10.57 -6.12
C THR A 58 3.15 9.09 -6.26
N LEU A 59 4.14 8.20 -6.36
CA LEU A 59 3.91 6.76 -6.40
C LEU A 59 3.40 6.24 -5.06
N TRP A 60 3.94 6.77 -3.97
CA TRP A 60 3.49 6.45 -2.63
C TRP A 60 2.02 6.85 -2.42
N ALA A 61 1.67 8.12 -2.70
CA ALA A 61 0.31 8.62 -2.58
C ALA A 61 -0.65 7.87 -3.52
N GLY A 62 -0.19 7.58 -4.75
CA GLY A 62 -0.90 6.75 -5.71
C GLY A 62 -1.17 5.35 -5.18
N ALA A 63 -0.19 4.69 -4.57
CA ALA A 63 -0.33 3.36 -3.98
C ALA A 63 -1.36 3.37 -2.84
N VAL A 64 -1.25 4.30 -1.89
CA VAL A 64 -2.21 4.46 -0.79
C VAL A 64 -3.62 4.67 -1.32
N GLY A 65 -3.79 5.64 -2.24
CA GLY A 65 -5.08 5.93 -2.85
C GLY A 65 -5.68 4.73 -3.58
N LEU A 66 -4.87 4.01 -4.36
CA LEU A 66 -5.32 2.82 -5.10
C LEU A 66 -5.70 1.66 -4.17
N TYR A 67 -4.99 1.46 -3.06
CA TYR A 67 -5.38 0.46 -2.06
C TYR A 67 -6.69 0.80 -1.36
N LEU A 68 -6.90 2.08 -1.00
CA LEU A 68 -8.17 2.52 -0.42
C LEU A 68 -9.33 2.35 -1.41
N VAL A 69 -9.14 2.77 -2.66
CA VAL A 69 -10.12 2.56 -3.74
C VAL A 69 -10.41 1.08 -3.92
N ALA A 70 -9.38 0.23 -3.95
CA ALA A 70 -9.55 -1.21 -4.06
C ALA A 70 -10.36 -1.79 -2.89
N ALA A 71 -10.09 -1.37 -1.66
CA ALA A 71 -10.81 -1.81 -0.48
C ALA A 71 -12.30 -1.38 -0.52
N LEU A 72 -12.57 -0.13 -0.88
CA LEU A 72 -13.94 0.39 -1.04
C LEU A 72 -14.70 -0.36 -2.14
N MET A 73 -14.06 -0.55 -3.30
CA MET A 73 -14.61 -1.33 -4.41
C MET A 73 -14.89 -2.78 -4.00
N LEU A 74 -13.99 -3.40 -3.24
CA LEU A 74 -14.18 -4.76 -2.74
C LEU A 74 -15.34 -4.81 -1.75
N GLY A 75 -15.44 -3.84 -0.84
CA GLY A 75 -16.57 -3.68 0.09
C GLY A 75 -17.91 -3.51 -0.61
N ALA A 76 -17.95 -2.75 -1.71
CA ALA A 76 -19.12 -2.60 -2.58
C ALA A 76 -19.42 -3.87 -3.41
N GLY A 77 -18.48 -4.82 -3.50
CA GLY A 77 -18.61 -6.03 -4.31
C GLY A 77 -18.32 -5.83 -5.79
N ASN A 78 -17.56 -4.79 -6.13
CA ASN A 78 -17.13 -4.52 -7.49
C ASN A 78 -15.91 -5.42 -7.85
N PRO A 79 -16.00 -6.27 -8.88
CA PRO A 79 -14.90 -7.15 -9.28
C PRO A 79 -13.68 -6.40 -9.82
N LYS A 80 -13.83 -5.12 -10.22
CA LYS A 80 -12.72 -4.26 -10.64
C LYS A 80 -11.79 -3.88 -9.47
N ALA A 81 -12.15 -4.20 -8.22
CA ALA A 81 -11.29 -4.03 -7.05
C ALA A 81 -9.91 -4.69 -7.22
N ALA A 82 -9.85 -5.84 -7.91
CA ALA A 82 -8.57 -6.51 -8.17
C ALA A 82 -7.64 -5.67 -9.05
N VAL A 83 -8.18 -4.95 -10.04
CA VAL A 83 -7.38 -4.09 -10.93
C VAL A 83 -6.80 -2.92 -10.14
N ALA A 84 -7.63 -2.23 -9.35
CA ALA A 84 -7.17 -1.15 -8.48
C ALA A 84 -6.11 -1.65 -7.49
N TYR A 85 -6.31 -2.83 -6.91
CA TYR A 85 -5.35 -3.44 -5.99
C TYR A 85 -4.00 -3.70 -6.66
N PHE A 86 -3.99 -4.33 -7.84
CA PHE A 86 -2.73 -4.65 -8.52
C PHE A 86 -2.01 -3.40 -9.02
N LEU A 87 -2.73 -2.35 -9.44
CA LEU A 87 -2.12 -1.06 -9.75
C LEU A 87 -1.44 -0.44 -8.52
N GLY A 88 -2.11 -0.47 -7.36
CA GLY A 88 -1.54 0.00 -6.10
C GLY A 88 -0.31 -0.81 -5.67
N PHE A 89 -0.39 -2.14 -5.82
CA PHE A 89 0.72 -3.05 -5.54
C PHE A 89 1.93 -2.81 -6.45
N ILE A 90 1.72 -2.59 -7.75
CA ILE A 90 2.82 -2.30 -8.67
C ILE A 90 3.48 -0.97 -8.30
N ALA A 91 2.69 0.07 -8.01
CA ALA A 91 3.23 1.36 -7.59
C ALA A 91 4.08 1.24 -6.31
N ASP A 92 3.59 0.49 -5.31
CA ASP A 92 4.30 0.21 -4.06
C ASP A 92 5.57 -0.62 -4.29
N ALA A 93 5.49 -1.68 -5.11
CA ALA A 93 6.63 -2.53 -5.43
C ALA A 93 7.74 -1.77 -6.17
N VAL A 94 7.37 -0.96 -7.18
CA VAL A 94 8.30 -0.11 -7.92
C VAL A 94 8.98 0.90 -6.98
N LEU A 95 8.21 1.55 -6.12
CA LEU A 95 8.74 2.50 -5.14
C LEU A 95 9.76 1.83 -4.20
N ARG A 96 9.41 0.67 -3.61
CA ARG A 96 10.29 -0.07 -2.71
C ARG A 96 11.56 -0.55 -3.40
N LEU A 97 11.44 -1.05 -4.62
CA LEU A 97 12.57 -1.54 -5.39
C LEU A 97 13.51 -0.40 -5.83
N ALA A 98 12.95 0.76 -6.19
CA ALA A 98 13.73 1.96 -6.50
C ALA A 98 14.51 2.45 -5.28
N MET A 99 13.88 2.48 -4.09
CA MET A 99 14.56 2.86 -2.85
C MET A 99 15.65 1.86 -2.44
N GLN A 100 15.43 0.55 -2.66
CA GLN A 100 16.45 -0.47 -2.39
C GLN A 100 17.70 -0.30 -3.28
N GLN A 101 17.53 0.10 -4.54
CA GLN A 101 18.63 0.31 -5.48
C GLN A 101 19.39 1.63 -5.22
N GLY A 102 18.72 2.68 -4.75
CA GLY A 102 19.33 3.97 -4.40
C GLY A 102 20.02 4.01 -3.01
N GLY A 103 19.88 2.96 -2.21
CA GLY A 103 20.31 2.91 -0.80
C GLY A 103 21.81 2.74 -0.53
N GLY A 104 22.66 2.63 -1.55
CA GLY A 104 24.11 2.49 -1.37
C GLY A 104 24.77 3.69 -0.67
N ASP A 105 24.28 4.91 -0.92
CA ASP A 105 24.85 6.16 -0.37
C ASP A 105 23.87 6.96 0.52
N ALA A 106 22.57 6.61 0.53
CA ALA A 106 21.53 7.30 1.31
C ALA A 106 21.35 6.76 2.75
N ALA A 107 22.09 5.71 3.12
CA ALA A 107 21.93 4.99 4.39
C ALA A 107 22.31 5.82 5.66
N ARG A 108 22.87 7.03 5.52
CA ARG A 108 23.19 7.90 6.67
C ARG A 108 22.21 9.03 6.95
N SER A 109 21.26 9.31 6.05
CA SER A 109 20.34 10.45 6.19
C SER A 109 18.87 10.03 6.29
N ALA A 110 18.61 8.73 6.27
CA ALA A 110 17.27 8.19 6.38
C ALA A 110 16.82 8.35 7.85
N GLY A 111 15.90 9.29 8.09
CA GLY A 111 15.37 9.58 9.41
C GLY A 111 14.73 8.37 10.10
N PRO A 112 14.31 8.50 11.38
CA PRO A 112 13.96 7.41 12.30
C PRO A 112 12.79 6.49 11.90
N THR A 113 12.26 6.63 10.69
CA THR A 113 11.05 5.98 10.17
C THR A 113 11.29 5.35 8.81
N THR A 114 12.52 4.90 8.52
CA THR A 114 12.75 4.13 7.29
C THR A 114 11.75 2.99 7.20
N MET A 115 11.10 2.89 6.04
CA MET A 115 10.12 1.87 5.66
C MET A 115 10.72 0.45 5.60
N ALA A 116 11.74 0.17 6.40
CA ALA A 116 12.27 -1.14 6.68
C ALA A 116 11.41 -1.80 7.76
N ALA A 117 11.21 -3.10 7.60
CA ALA A 117 10.67 -3.95 8.65
C ALA A 117 11.37 -3.67 10.00
N PRO A 118 10.69 -3.92 11.14
CA PRO A 118 11.26 -3.64 12.45
C PRO A 118 12.69 -4.18 12.54
N GLU A 119 13.60 -3.35 13.05
CA GLU A 119 15.05 -3.59 13.10
C GLU A 119 15.45 -4.95 13.75
N GLY A 120 14.50 -5.64 14.37
CA GLY A 120 14.64 -7.02 14.86
C GLY A 120 14.55 -8.14 13.81
N MET A 121 14.36 -7.83 12.51
CA MET A 121 14.28 -8.86 11.45
C MET A 121 15.60 -9.14 10.70
N GLY A 122 16.72 -8.53 11.10
CA GLY A 122 18.03 -8.75 10.48
C GLY A 122 18.59 -10.19 10.57
N GLY A 123 17.95 -11.07 11.35
CA GLY A 123 18.31 -12.49 11.49
C GLY A 123 17.47 -13.47 10.66
N LEU A 124 16.55 -12.98 9.82
CA LEU A 124 15.72 -13.86 8.98
C LEU A 124 16.50 -14.33 7.73
N PRO A 125 16.33 -15.60 7.31
CA PRO A 125 17.00 -16.13 6.12
C PRO A 125 16.50 -15.51 4.79
N VAL A 126 15.45 -14.69 4.84
CA VAL A 126 14.85 -14.02 3.68
C VAL A 126 14.73 -12.53 3.99
N ASP A 127 15.16 -11.69 3.05
CA ASP A 127 15.07 -10.23 3.16
C ASP A 127 13.60 -9.80 3.38
N PRO A 128 13.30 -9.01 4.42
CA PRO A 128 11.96 -8.56 4.76
C PRO A 128 11.19 -7.90 3.62
N LEU A 129 11.89 -7.25 2.67
CA LEU A 129 11.24 -6.68 1.49
C LEU A 129 10.45 -7.74 0.70
N TRP A 130 11.08 -8.88 0.43
CA TRP A 130 10.45 -9.96 -0.33
C TRP A 130 9.32 -10.62 0.44
N LEU A 131 9.40 -10.66 1.77
CA LEU A 131 8.31 -11.13 2.63
C LEU A 131 7.08 -10.22 2.53
N VAL A 132 7.29 -8.90 2.55
CA VAL A 132 6.20 -7.92 2.37
C VAL A 132 5.58 -8.05 0.97
N LEU A 133 6.41 -8.06 -0.08
CA LEU A 133 5.91 -8.21 -1.46
C LEU A 133 5.17 -9.53 -1.67
N GLY A 134 5.69 -10.63 -1.14
CA GLY A 134 5.04 -11.94 -1.18
C GLY A 134 3.70 -11.95 -0.44
N GLY A 135 3.65 -11.36 0.76
CA GLY A 135 2.42 -11.23 1.53
C GLY A 135 1.35 -10.40 0.81
N LEU A 136 1.74 -9.28 0.20
CA LEU A 136 0.84 -8.44 -0.58
C LEU A 136 0.37 -9.11 -1.87
N PHE A 137 1.24 -9.90 -2.50
CA PHE A 137 0.83 -10.69 -3.66
C PHE A 137 -0.24 -11.70 -3.28
N LEU A 138 -0.06 -12.45 -2.19
CA LEU A 138 -1.06 -13.38 -1.66
C LEU A 138 -2.37 -12.67 -1.30
N LEU A 139 -2.29 -11.47 -0.69
CA LEU A 139 -3.46 -10.65 -0.42
C LEU A 139 -4.19 -10.25 -1.71
N GLY A 140 -3.46 -9.92 -2.78
CA GLY A 140 -4.02 -9.67 -4.11
C GLY A 140 -4.74 -10.89 -4.71
N VAL A 141 -4.19 -12.08 -4.54
CA VAL A 141 -4.86 -13.33 -4.90
C VAL A 141 -6.19 -13.48 -4.15
N LEU A 142 -6.22 -13.17 -2.85
CA LEU A 142 -7.46 -13.19 -2.06
C LEU A 142 -8.49 -12.16 -2.56
N VAL A 143 -8.06 -10.96 -2.98
CA VAL A 143 -8.94 -9.96 -3.61
C VAL A 143 -9.56 -10.52 -4.89
N VAL A 144 -8.78 -11.20 -5.74
CA VAL A 144 -9.28 -11.85 -6.98
C VAL A 144 -10.28 -12.96 -6.65
N VAL A 145 -9.98 -13.83 -5.69
CA VAL A 145 -10.85 -14.94 -5.28
C VAL A 145 -12.18 -14.39 -4.74
N ALA A 146 -12.12 -13.35 -3.89
CA ALA A 146 -13.30 -12.69 -3.37
C ALA A 146 -14.14 -12.04 -4.49
N GLY A 147 -13.50 -11.42 -5.49
CA GLY A 147 -14.17 -10.80 -6.63
C GLY A 147 -14.78 -11.79 -7.62
N ARG A 148 -14.08 -12.89 -7.96
CA ARG A 148 -14.56 -13.91 -8.91
C ARG A 148 -15.83 -14.62 -8.43
N ARG A 149 -15.95 -14.86 -7.12
CA ARG A 149 -17.14 -15.49 -6.53
C ARG A 149 -18.41 -14.62 -6.64
N ILE A 150 -18.28 -13.31 -6.88
CA ILE A 150 -19.40 -12.41 -7.12
C ILE A 150 -19.98 -12.58 -8.52
N ARG A 151 -19.14 -12.72 -9.55
CA ARG A 151 -19.61 -13.01 -10.92
C ARG A 151 -20.40 -14.31 -10.98
N ARG A 152 -19.94 -15.36 -10.29
CA ARG A 152 -20.63 -16.66 -10.27
C ARG A 152 -22.01 -16.62 -9.62
N LYS A 153 -22.29 -15.67 -8.73
CA LYS A 153 -23.63 -15.49 -8.15
C LYS A 153 -24.59 -14.74 -9.05
N ARG A 154 -24.09 -14.01 -10.05
CA ARG A 154 -24.89 -13.39 -11.10
C ARG A 154 -24.95 -14.37 -12.27
N GLU A 155 -25.67 -15.48 -12.09
CA GLU A 155 -25.93 -16.35 -13.24
C GLU A 155 -26.83 -15.63 -14.26
N ALA A 156 -26.48 -15.83 -15.52
CA ALA A 156 -27.12 -15.25 -16.68
C ALA A 156 -28.55 -15.79 -16.81
N GLY A 157 -29.56 -14.92 -16.77
CA GLY A 157 -30.96 -15.33 -16.94
C GLY A 157 -32.01 -14.45 -16.25
N GLN A 158 -31.66 -13.53 -15.35
CA GLN A 158 -32.63 -12.58 -14.80
C GLN A 158 -32.87 -11.40 -15.75
N LEU A 159 -33.56 -11.66 -16.86
CA LEU A 159 -34.44 -10.67 -17.48
C LEU A 159 -35.74 -10.69 -16.69
N ASN A 160 -35.86 -9.80 -15.69
CA ASN A 160 -37.17 -9.52 -15.11
C ASN A 160 -37.90 -8.56 -16.07
N PHE A 161 -38.98 -9.05 -16.65
CA PHE A 161 -40.02 -8.25 -17.31
C PHE A 161 -40.73 -7.36 -16.28
#